data_AF-A0A831YZX4-F1
#
_entry.id   AF-A0A831YZX4-F1
#
_cell.length_a   1.000
_cell.length_b   1.000
_cell.length_c   1.000
_cell.angle_alpha   90.00
_cell.angle_beta   90.00
_cell.angle_gamma   90.00
#
_symmetry.space_group_name_H-M   'P 1'
#
loop_
_entity.id
_entity.type
_entity.pdbx_description
1 polymer ?
#
loop_
_entity_poly.entity_id
_entity_poly.type
_entity_poly.pdbx_seq_one_letter_code
_entity_poly.pdbx_strand_id
1 'polypeptide(L)'
;MPTIQQLIRKGRRKAPRKDQTPVLSEIFSSIRRRRKRVPAPFKRAVVLQVRTMTPRKPNSALRKVARVRLSNGREITAYIPGEGHGLAEHSIVLIRGGKVKDLTGIKYTIVRGVFDTAGVVGRRTSRSIYGAKAGGAPGGPAPEAAVPEPTPAMKEEGA
;
A
#
# COMPACT_ATOMS: atom_id res chain seq x y z
N MET A 1 -6.35 39.92 -27.29
CA MET A 1 -5.32 40.30 -26.29
C MET A 1 -5.96 41.27 -25.31
N PRO A 2 -5.88 41.05 -23.98
CA PRO A 2 -6.45 41.98 -23.00
C PRO A 2 -5.62 43.28 -22.92
N THR A 3 -6.29 44.40 -22.68
CA THR A 3 -5.63 45.72 -22.54
C THR A 3 -4.99 45.88 -21.16
N ILE A 4 -4.05 46.80 -21.02
CA ILE A 4 -3.37 47.09 -19.74
C ILE A 4 -4.39 47.53 -18.67
N GLN A 5 -5.36 48.39 -19.02
CA GLN A 5 -6.43 48.80 -18.11
C GLN A 5 -7.32 47.63 -17.66
N GLN A 6 -7.56 46.63 -18.53
CA GLN A 6 -8.28 45.41 -18.15
C GLN A 6 -7.48 44.55 -17.16
N LEU A 7 -6.16 44.48 -17.31
CA LEU A 7 -5.29 43.77 -16.37
C LEU A 7 -5.15 44.50 -15.03
N ILE A 8 -5.18 45.83 -15.03
CA ILE A 8 -5.21 46.65 -13.81
C ILE A 8 -6.53 46.43 -13.06
N ARG A 9 -7.68 46.42 -13.76
CA ARG A 9 -9.00 46.19 -13.16
C ARG A 9 -9.25 44.73 -12.75
N LYS A 10 -8.71 43.78 -13.51
CA LYS A 10 -8.82 42.33 -13.27
C LYS A 10 -7.46 41.67 -13.44
N GLY A 11 -6.72 41.56 -12.34
CA GLY A 11 -5.44 40.87 -12.31
C GLY A 11 -5.55 39.42 -12.77
N ARG A 12 -4.51 38.92 -13.46
CA ARG A 12 -4.45 37.51 -13.90
C ARG A 12 -4.43 36.59 -12.68
N ARG A 13 -5.28 35.55 -12.69
CA ARG A 13 -5.28 34.50 -11.67
C ARG A 13 -4.72 33.21 -12.26
N LYS A 14 -3.84 32.55 -11.51
CA LYS A 14 -3.38 31.19 -11.85
C LYS A 14 -4.49 30.20 -11.52
N ALA A 15 -4.76 29.27 -12.43
CA ALA A 15 -5.69 28.18 -12.15
C ALA A 15 -5.15 27.29 -11.01
N PRO A 16 -5.96 26.93 -10.01
CA PRO A 16 -5.53 26.06 -8.93
C PRO A 16 -5.26 24.64 -9.44
N ARG A 17 -4.20 24.00 -8.93
CA ARG A 17 -3.86 22.61 -9.23
C ARG A 17 -4.48 21.67 -8.19
N LYS A 18 -4.92 20.49 -8.64
CA LYS A 18 -5.45 19.43 -7.75
C LYS A 18 -4.33 18.49 -7.33
N ASP A 19 -4.33 18.09 -6.06
CA ASP A 19 -3.40 17.10 -5.54
C ASP A 19 -3.69 15.72 -6.13
N GLN A 20 -2.63 15.00 -6.50
CA GLN A 20 -2.78 13.63 -7.00
C GLN A 20 -3.14 12.63 -5.89
N THR A 21 -2.76 12.92 -4.64
CA THR A 21 -2.88 12.04 -3.47
C THR A 21 -3.65 12.69 -2.32
N PRO A 22 -4.94 13.05 -2.51
CA PRO A 22 -5.70 13.84 -1.55
C PRO A 22 -5.89 13.15 -0.19
N VAL A 23 -5.84 11.82 -0.15
CA VAL A 23 -6.09 11.05 1.08
C VAL A 23 -4.91 11.11 2.04
N LEU A 24 -3.68 11.32 1.54
CA LEU A 24 -2.50 11.48 2.39
C LEU A 24 -2.42 12.87 3.04
N SER A 25 -3.13 13.86 2.48
CA SER A 25 -3.15 15.23 2.98
C SER A 25 -4.13 15.48 4.14
N GLU A 26 -4.88 14.46 4.58
CA GLU A 26 -5.92 14.61 5.60
C GLU A 26 -5.66 13.74 6.83
N ILE A 27 -5.75 14.32 8.02
CA ILE A 27 -5.76 13.61 9.30
C ILE A 27 -7.16 13.76 9.93
N PHE A 28 -7.66 12.71 10.56
CA PHE A 28 -8.91 12.74 11.31
C PHE A 28 -8.61 12.74 12.81
N SER A 29 -9.15 13.72 13.54
CA SER A 29 -9.11 13.74 15.00
C SER A 29 -10.38 13.08 15.53
N SER A 30 -10.25 11.96 16.25
CA SER A 30 -11.37 11.28 16.90
C SER A 30 -12.02 12.14 17.98
N ILE A 31 -11.19 12.82 18.81
CA ILE A 31 -11.64 13.68 19.91
C ILE A 31 -12.49 14.84 19.40
N ARG A 32 -12.00 15.56 18.38
CA ARG A 32 -12.68 16.76 17.85
C ARG A 32 -13.65 16.45 16.71
N ARG A 33 -13.74 15.19 16.27
CA ARG A 33 -14.49 14.71 15.09
C ARG A 33 -14.28 15.58 13.83
N ARG A 34 -13.10 16.18 13.69
CA ARG A 34 -12.76 17.10 12.61
C ARG A 34 -11.61 16.56 11.77
N ARG A 35 -11.67 16.80 10.46
CA ARG A 35 -10.57 16.54 9.53
C ARG A 35 -9.69 17.79 9.44
N LYS A 36 -8.39 17.62 9.64
CA LYS A 36 -7.38 18.67 9.45
C LYS A 36 -6.55 18.33 8.22
N ARG A 37 -6.33 19.31 7.34
CA ARG A 37 -5.43 19.14 6.21
C ARG A 37 -4.00 19.27 6.71
N VAL A 38 -3.30 18.14 6.80
CA VAL A 38 -1.88 18.05 7.15
C VAL A 38 -1.24 17.06 6.17
N PRO A 39 -0.33 17.50 5.30
CA PRO A 39 0.36 16.62 4.37
C PRO A 39 1.24 15.65 5.14
N ALA A 40 0.97 14.35 4.98
CA ALA A 40 1.82 13.28 5.49
C ALA A 40 2.38 12.47 4.32
N PRO A 41 3.70 12.18 4.28
CA PRO A 41 4.28 11.37 3.20
C PRO A 41 3.78 9.92 3.23
N PHE A 42 3.52 9.40 4.44
CA PHE A 42 3.04 8.04 4.67
C PHE A 42 1.89 8.02 5.67
N LYS A 43 1.03 7.00 5.60
CA LYS A 43 0.01 6.72 6.62
C LYS A 43 -0.12 5.22 6.87
N ARG A 44 -0.36 4.88 8.13
CA ARG A 44 -0.70 3.51 8.57
C ARG A 44 -2.12 3.17 8.14
N ALA A 45 -2.32 1.92 7.73
CA ALA A 45 -3.61 1.37 7.36
C ALA A 45 -3.74 -0.10 7.79
N VAL A 46 -4.98 -0.57 7.83
CA VAL A 46 -5.35 -1.97 8.02
C VAL A 46 -5.90 -2.51 6.71
N VAL A 47 -5.48 -3.72 6.33
CA VAL A 47 -6.00 -4.41 5.13
C VAL A 47 -7.40 -4.93 5.42
N LEU A 48 -8.35 -4.58 4.56
CA LEU A 48 -9.71 -5.11 4.59
C LEU A 48 -9.79 -6.39 3.74
N GLN A 49 -9.22 -6.35 2.54
CA GLN A 49 -9.26 -7.49 1.62
C GLN A 49 -8.08 -7.43 0.66
N VAL A 50 -7.47 -8.58 0.39
CA VAL A 50 -6.46 -8.74 -0.65
C VAL A 50 -7.12 -9.33 -1.90
N ARG A 51 -6.85 -8.74 -3.07
CA ARG A 51 -7.40 -9.23 -4.35
C ARG A 51 -6.42 -9.01 -5.50
N THR A 52 -6.64 -9.67 -6.62
CA THR A 52 -5.91 -9.41 -7.86
C THR A 52 -6.76 -8.60 -8.83
N MET A 53 -6.15 -7.67 -9.56
CA MET A 53 -6.81 -6.88 -10.60
C MET A 53 -6.07 -7.02 -11.94
N THR A 54 -6.84 -7.07 -13.02
CA THR A 54 -6.31 -7.00 -14.38
C THR A 54 -6.00 -5.55 -14.76
N PRO A 55 -4.87 -5.29 -15.44
CA PRO A 55 -4.52 -3.96 -15.91
C PRO A 55 -5.40 -3.51 -17.09
N ARG A 56 -5.32 -2.23 -17.42
CA ARG A 56 -5.89 -1.71 -18.67
C ARG A 56 -5.11 -2.27 -19.87
N LYS A 57 -5.82 -2.57 -20.97
CA LYS A 57 -5.22 -2.81 -22.30
C LYS A 57 -4.19 -1.69 -22.59
N PRO A 58 -2.99 -1.96 -23.13
CA PRO A 58 -2.53 -3.15 -23.87
C PRO A 58 -1.89 -4.25 -23.03
N ASN A 59 -1.65 -4.00 -21.74
CA ASN A 59 -0.88 -4.91 -20.89
C ASN A 59 -1.75 -6.09 -20.41
N SER A 60 -1.13 -7.25 -20.21
CA SER A 60 -1.74 -8.42 -19.59
C SER A 60 -0.88 -8.87 -18.40
N ALA A 61 -1.51 -9.01 -17.22
CA ALA A 61 -0.91 -9.53 -16.00
C ALA A 61 -1.97 -9.60 -14.89
N LEU A 62 -1.68 -10.32 -13.81
CA LEU A 62 -2.42 -10.21 -12.56
C LEU A 62 -1.65 -9.29 -11.60
N ARG A 63 -2.23 -8.13 -11.29
CA ARG A 63 -1.64 -7.18 -10.34
C ARG A 63 -2.23 -7.40 -8.96
N LYS A 64 -1.35 -7.60 -7.96
CA LYS A 64 -1.75 -7.80 -6.56
C LYS A 64 -2.09 -6.46 -5.93
N VAL A 65 -3.28 -6.36 -5.34
CA VAL A 65 -3.79 -5.13 -4.74
C VAL A 65 -4.46 -5.43 -3.40
N ALA A 66 -4.49 -4.45 -2.51
CA ALA A 66 -5.19 -4.53 -1.25
C ALA A 66 -6.19 -3.39 -1.11
N ARG A 67 -7.40 -3.70 -0.67
CA ARG A 67 -8.33 -2.72 -0.11
C ARG A 67 -7.90 -2.46 1.33
N VAL A 68 -7.68 -1.20 1.67
CA VAL A 68 -7.06 -0.80 2.94
C VAL A 68 -7.80 0.39 3.54
N ARG A 69 -7.98 0.36 4.86
CA ARG A 69 -8.58 1.45 5.64
C ARG A 69 -7.49 2.20 6.39
N LEU A 70 -7.35 3.48 6.08
CA LEU A 70 -6.34 4.36 6.66
C LEU A 70 -6.73 4.84 8.06
N SER A 71 -5.74 5.35 8.79
CA SER A 71 -5.96 6.01 10.09
C SER A 71 -6.89 7.22 10.06
N ASN A 72 -7.10 7.85 8.90
CA ASN A 72 -8.07 8.94 8.72
C ASN A 72 -9.51 8.45 8.44
N GLY A 73 -9.73 7.13 8.47
CA GLY A 73 -11.02 6.49 8.24
C GLY A 73 -11.40 6.33 6.78
N ARG A 74 -10.59 6.81 5.83
CA ARG A 74 -10.86 6.61 4.39
C ARG A 74 -10.39 5.24 3.94
N GLU A 75 -11.20 4.63 3.10
CA GLU A 75 -10.84 3.42 2.39
C GLU A 75 -10.25 3.73 1.03
N ILE A 76 -9.16 3.05 0.70
CA ILE A 76 -8.50 3.16 -0.59
C ILE A 76 -8.09 1.78 -1.08
N THR A 77 -7.82 1.68 -2.37
CA THR A 77 -7.17 0.51 -2.95
C THR A 77 -5.70 0.86 -3.21
N ALA A 78 -4.79 0.03 -2.71
CA ALA A 78 -3.36 0.22 -2.82
C ALA A 78 -2.70 -0.95 -3.56
N TYR A 79 -1.68 -0.64 -4.36
CA TYR A 79 -0.88 -1.63 -5.08
C TYR A 79 0.16 -2.28 -4.15
N ILE A 80 0.36 -3.60 -4.30
CA ILE A 80 1.39 -4.34 -3.58
C ILE A 80 2.58 -4.54 -4.52
N PRO A 81 3.73 -3.88 -4.27
CA PRO A 81 4.87 -3.97 -5.17
C PRO A 81 5.72 -5.21 -4.90
N GLY A 82 6.29 -5.77 -5.98
CA GLY A 82 7.24 -6.87 -5.92
C GLY A 82 6.61 -8.25 -6.15
N GLU A 83 7.45 -9.27 -5.97
CA GLU A 83 7.08 -10.68 -6.11
C GLU A 83 6.71 -11.24 -4.74
N GLY A 84 5.63 -12.01 -4.68
CA GLY A 84 5.13 -12.58 -3.42
C GLY A 84 4.66 -11.56 -2.38
N HIS A 85 3.67 -11.95 -1.58
CA HIS A 85 3.28 -11.21 -0.38
C HIS A 85 2.60 -12.16 0.59
N GLY A 86 2.83 -11.98 1.88
CA GLY A 86 2.14 -12.68 2.96
C GLY A 86 1.10 -11.81 3.66
N LEU A 87 0.47 -10.87 2.95
CA LEU A 87 -0.57 -10.04 3.57
C LEU A 87 -1.87 -10.81 3.63
N ALA A 88 -2.44 -10.84 4.82
CA ALA A 88 -3.77 -11.35 5.08
C ALA A 88 -4.74 -10.18 5.29
N GLU A 89 -6.01 -10.52 5.51
CA GLU A 89 -6.96 -9.57 6.07
C GLU A 89 -6.47 -9.13 7.47
N HIS A 90 -6.77 -7.90 7.85
CA HIS A 90 -6.36 -7.28 9.12
C HIS A 90 -4.86 -6.99 9.29
N SER A 91 -4.01 -7.38 8.34
CA SER A 91 -2.59 -6.98 8.38
C SER A 91 -2.43 -5.46 8.38
N ILE A 92 -1.47 -4.99 9.17
CA ILE A 92 -1.10 -3.58 9.30
C ILE A 92 -0.06 -3.25 8.23
N VAL A 93 -0.31 -2.20 7.46
CA VAL A 93 0.55 -1.79 6.35
C VAL A 93 0.82 -0.29 6.37
N LEU A 94 1.97 0.09 5.80
CA LEU A 94 2.32 1.50 5.55
C LEU A 94 2.06 1.84 4.09
N ILE A 95 1.37 2.95 3.84
CA ILE A 95 0.97 3.38 2.50
C ILE A 95 1.72 4.65 2.12
N ARG A 96 2.16 4.70 0.86
CA ARG A 96 2.74 5.89 0.23
C ARG A 96 1.97 6.32 -1.02
N GLY A 97 2.18 7.56 -1.42
CA GLY A 97 1.75 8.07 -2.72
C GLY A 97 2.50 7.36 -3.85
N GLY A 98 1.78 6.95 -4.89
CA GLY A 98 2.39 6.26 -6.03
C GLY A 98 1.31 5.71 -6.94
N LYS A 99 1.01 6.45 -8.02
CA LYS A 99 0.03 6.03 -9.02
C LYS A 99 0.65 4.96 -9.92
N VAL A 100 -0.01 3.81 -9.99
CA VAL A 100 0.33 2.78 -10.98
C VAL A 100 -0.39 3.13 -12.28
N LYS A 101 0.36 3.28 -13.38
CA LYS A 101 -0.20 3.69 -14.67
C LYS A 101 -1.15 2.62 -15.24
N ASP A 102 -0.82 1.35 -15.02
CA ASP A 102 -1.53 0.20 -15.58
C ASP A 102 -2.94 0.01 -14.98
N LEU A 103 -3.12 0.36 -13.70
CA LEU A 103 -4.35 0.09 -12.96
C LEU A 103 -5.20 1.35 -12.82
N THR A 104 -6.47 1.24 -13.19
CA THR A 104 -7.39 2.38 -13.07
C THR A 104 -7.79 2.58 -11.60
N GLY A 105 -7.72 3.82 -11.12
CA GLY A 105 -8.16 4.18 -9.76
C GLY A 105 -7.13 3.94 -8.64
N ILE A 106 -6.00 3.28 -8.92
CA ILE A 106 -4.99 2.97 -7.91
C ILE A 106 -3.92 4.06 -7.88
N LYS A 107 -4.01 4.92 -6.87
CA LYS A 107 -3.14 6.10 -6.67
C LYS A 107 -2.06 5.89 -5.61
N TYR A 108 -2.13 4.77 -4.88
CA TYR A 108 -1.33 4.50 -3.70
C TYR A 108 -0.64 3.15 -3.82
N THR A 109 0.53 3.05 -3.20
CA THR A 109 1.35 1.85 -3.17
C THR A 109 1.74 1.53 -1.73
N ILE A 110 1.74 0.25 -1.38
CA ILE A 110 2.20 -0.22 -0.07
C ILE A 110 3.73 -0.19 -0.01
N VAL A 111 4.29 0.26 1.11
CA VAL A 111 5.73 0.21 1.39
C VAL A 111 6.06 -1.20 1.89
N ARG A 112 7.18 -1.78 1.43
CA ARG A 112 7.65 -3.12 1.83
C ARG A 112 8.67 -3.03 2.96
N GLY A 113 8.75 -4.06 3.79
CA GLY A 113 9.69 -4.15 4.90
C GLY A 113 9.29 -3.32 6.12
N VAL A 114 8.01 -2.93 6.22
CA VAL A 114 7.48 -2.11 7.33
C VAL A 114 6.14 -2.69 7.81
N PHE A 115 5.94 -2.74 9.13
CA PHE A 115 4.81 -3.45 9.77
C PHE A 115 4.75 -4.91 9.29
N ASP A 116 3.56 -5.41 8.95
CA ASP A 116 3.36 -6.83 8.61
C ASP A 116 3.77 -7.14 7.15
N THR A 117 4.25 -6.14 6.41
CA THR A 117 4.74 -6.33 5.03
C THR A 117 6.20 -6.80 5.06
N ALA A 118 6.42 -8.11 4.94
CA ALA A 118 7.76 -8.64 4.75
C ALA A 118 8.41 -8.11 3.44
N GLY A 119 9.75 -8.08 3.42
CA GLY A 119 10.51 -7.77 2.21
C GLY A 119 10.30 -8.80 1.09
N VAL A 120 10.72 -8.48 -0.13
CA VAL A 120 10.77 -9.48 -1.21
C VAL A 120 12.00 -10.36 -1.02
N VAL A 121 11.78 -11.67 -0.90
CA VAL A 121 12.85 -12.67 -0.69
C VAL A 121 13.69 -12.82 -1.96
N GLY A 122 15.00 -13.04 -1.81
CA GLY A 122 15.90 -13.33 -2.92
C GLY A 122 16.24 -12.14 -3.84
N ARG A 123 15.73 -10.94 -3.57
CA ARG A 123 15.97 -9.78 -4.42
C ARG A 123 17.38 -9.22 -4.22
N ARG A 124 18.20 -9.28 -5.27
CA ARG A 124 19.60 -8.78 -5.27
C ARG A 124 19.74 -7.31 -5.69
N THR A 125 18.90 -6.84 -6.61
CA THR A 125 18.90 -5.46 -7.13
C THR A 125 17.73 -4.63 -6.60
N SER A 126 17.92 -3.32 -6.44
CA SER A 126 16.90 -2.38 -5.93
C SER A 126 16.31 -2.77 -4.55
N ARG A 127 17.15 -3.37 -3.70
CA ARG A 127 16.79 -3.95 -2.39
C ARG A 127 16.06 -2.99 -1.47
N SER A 128 16.47 -1.71 -1.46
CA SER A 128 15.93 -0.66 -0.60
C SER A 128 14.43 -0.39 -0.82
N ILE A 129 13.94 -0.53 -2.05
CA ILE A 129 12.53 -0.26 -2.39
C ILE A 129 11.62 -1.40 -1.92
N TYR A 130 12.13 -2.62 -1.94
CA TYR A 130 11.36 -3.84 -1.67
C TYR A 130 11.63 -4.43 -0.28
N GLY A 131 12.34 -3.70 0.59
CA GLY A 131 12.60 -4.11 1.97
C GLY A 131 13.50 -5.35 2.10
N ALA A 132 14.37 -5.62 1.11
CA ALA A 132 15.30 -6.75 1.17
C ALA A 132 16.61 -6.33 1.87
N LYS A 133 17.08 -7.14 2.84
CA LYS A 133 18.35 -6.89 3.53
C LYS A 133 19.56 -7.34 2.69
N ALA A 134 20.72 -6.75 2.95
CA ALA A 134 21.97 -7.23 2.36
C ALA A 134 22.35 -8.59 2.97
N GLY A 135 22.54 -9.61 2.12
CA GLY A 135 22.84 -10.99 2.56
C GLY A 135 21.72 -12.01 2.35
N GLY A 136 20.56 -11.62 1.80
CA GLY A 136 19.50 -12.57 1.43
C GLY A 136 18.63 -13.08 2.58
N ALA A 137 18.95 -12.73 3.84
CA ALA A 137 18.14 -13.06 4.98
C ALA A 137 16.78 -12.30 4.95
N PRO A 138 15.64 -12.99 5.16
CA PRO A 138 14.36 -12.31 5.32
C PRO A 138 14.44 -11.39 6.54
N GLY A 139 14.16 -10.10 6.34
CA GLY A 139 14.10 -9.14 7.44
C GLY A 139 12.80 -9.31 8.21
N GLY A 140 12.82 -10.08 9.30
CA GLY A 140 11.68 -10.29 10.21
C GLY A 140 11.22 -11.76 10.25
N PRO A 141 10.61 -12.22 11.36
CA PRO A 141 10.42 -13.64 11.64
C PRO A 141 9.64 -14.30 10.50
N ALA A 142 10.14 -15.44 10.05
CA ALA A 142 9.38 -16.30 9.16
C ALA A 142 8.03 -16.60 9.80
N PRO A 143 6.93 -16.65 9.03
CA PRO A 143 5.73 -17.30 9.54
C PRO A 143 6.13 -18.75 9.80
N GLU A 144 6.20 -19.13 11.08
CA GLU A 144 6.20 -20.53 11.48
C GLU A 144 5.01 -21.18 10.80
N ALA A 145 5.29 -22.03 9.82
CA ALA A 145 4.33 -22.98 9.30
C ALA A 145 4.08 -24.00 10.42
N ALA A 146 3.19 -23.68 11.34
CA ALA A 146 2.58 -24.65 12.23
C ALA A 146 1.62 -25.52 11.40
N VAL A 147 2.19 -26.48 10.66
CA VAL A 147 1.49 -27.70 10.31
C VAL A 147 1.60 -28.60 11.54
N PRO A 148 0.51 -28.84 12.31
CA PRO A 148 0.52 -29.96 13.22
C PRO A 148 0.58 -31.23 12.38
N GLU A 149 1.65 -32.01 12.55
CA GLU A 149 1.74 -33.36 11.99
C GLU A 149 0.51 -34.17 12.44
N PRO A 150 -0.19 -34.86 11.52
CA PRO A 150 -1.11 -35.90 11.94
C PRO A 150 -0.28 -37.08 12.45
N THR A 151 -0.39 -37.37 13.75
CA THR A 151 0.16 -38.58 14.36
C THR A 151 -0.37 -39.81 13.61
N PRO A 152 0.49 -40.62 12.97
CA PRO A 152 0.06 -41.91 12.42
C PRO A 152 0.12 -42.98 13.50
N ALA A 153 -1.05 -43.57 13.76
CA ALA A 153 -1.30 -44.95 14.20
C ALA A 153 -0.19 -45.68 14.99
N MET A 154 -0.41 -45.85 16.30
CA MET A 154 0.16 -46.98 17.04
C MET A 154 -0.40 -48.29 16.47
N LYS A 155 0.48 -49.12 15.92
CA LYS A 155 0.30 -50.56 15.82
C LYS A 155 1.44 -51.27 16.55
N GLU A 156 1.02 -52.25 17.34
CA GLU A 156 1.72 -53.45 17.82
C GLU A 156 2.78 -53.29 18.92
N GLU A 157 2.42 -53.76 20.12
CA GLU A 157 3.17 -54.81 20.82
C GLU A 157 2.18 -55.64 21.65
N GLY A 158 2.32 -56.96 21.59
CA GLY A 158 1.34 -57.93 22.08
C GLY A 158 1.52 -58.38 23.53
N ALA A 159 0.45 -58.99 24.04
CA ALA A 159 0.40 -60.09 25.00
C ALA A 159 -0.99 -60.74 24.88
#